data_AF-A0A1I6EL11-F1
#
_entry.id   AF-A0A1I6EL11-F1
#
_cell.length_a   1.000
_cell.length_b   1.000
_cell.length_c   1.000
_cell.angle_alpha   90.00
_cell.angle_beta   90.00
_cell.angle_gamma   90.00
#
_symmetry.space_group_name_H-M   'P 1'
#
loop_
_entity.id
_entity.type
_entity.pdbx_description
1 polymer ?
#
loop_
_entity_poly.entity_id
_entity_poly.type
_entity_poly.pdbx_seq_one_letter_code
_entity_poly.pdbx_strand_id
1 'polypeptide(L)'
;MEWIHRELRRKGVTLQLLWQEYKQNYPDGYQYSQFCDLYHRWCGTLDITMRQTYRAGEKLFIDYAGQTVPVVDRITGEIRQAQIFVAVLG
;
A
#
# COMPACT_ATOMS: atom_id res chain seq x y z
N MET A 1 -10.51 14.30 1.10
CA MET A 1 -10.09 12.89 1.33
C MET A 1 -9.74 12.17 0.05
N GLU A 2 -10.42 12.43 -1.07
CA GLU A 2 -10.15 11.77 -2.35
C GLU A 2 -8.72 11.99 -2.87
N TRP A 3 -8.16 13.20 -2.74
CA TRP A 3 -6.74 13.45 -3.07
C TRP A 3 -5.78 12.57 -2.25
N ILE A 4 -5.98 12.49 -0.93
CA ILE A 4 -5.19 11.65 -0.02
C ILE A 4 -5.27 10.18 -0.47
N HIS A 5 -6.48 9.70 -0.77
CA HIS A 5 -6.70 8.32 -1.21
C HIS A 5 -6.03 8.00 -2.55
N ARG A 6 -6.03 8.95 -3.50
CA ARG A 6 -5.31 8.81 -4.76
C ARG A 6 -3.80 8.79 -4.57
N GLU A 7 -3.29 9.70 -3.73
CA GLU A 7 -1.86 9.85 -3.48
C GLU A 7 -1.27 8.63 -2.77
N LEU A 8 -2.02 8.03 -1.84
CA LEU A 8 -1.66 6.77 -1.17
C LEU A 8 -1.49 5.57 -2.11
N ARG A 9 -2.00 5.63 -3.34
CA ARG A 9 -1.78 4.56 -4.34
C ARG A 9 -0.40 4.66 -5.01
N ARG A 10 0.32 5.77 -4.84
CA ARG A 10 1.69 5.91 -5.36
C ARG A 10 2.65 5.12 -4.47
N LYS A 11 3.63 4.47 -5.11
CA LYS A 11 4.65 3.68 -4.39
C LYS A 11 5.38 4.57 -3.37
N GLY A 12 5.48 4.08 -2.13
CA GLY A 12 6.23 4.73 -1.04
C GLY A 12 5.49 5.85 -0.31
N VAL A 13 4.27 6.21 -0.72
CA VAL A 13 3.47 7.23 -0.02
C VAL A 13 2.78 6.61 1.20
N THR A 14 2.85 7.29 2.34
CA THR A 14 2.21 6.87 3.59
C THR A 14 1.29 7.96 4.12
N LEU A 15 0.33 7.59 4.97
CA LEU A 15 -0.54 8.56 5.65
C LEU A 15 0.26 9.55 6.49
N GLN A 16 1.39 9.11 7.06
CA GLN A 16 2.29 9.98 7.81
C GLN A 16 2.93 11.05 6.92
N LEU A 17 3.40 10.68 5.73
CA LEU A 17 3.97 11.62 4.77
C LEU A 17 2.95 12.68 4.37
N LEU A 18 1.74 12.25 4.00
CA LEU A 18 0.66 13.17 3.60
C LEU A 18 0.19 14.06 4.76
N TRP A 19 0.19 13.53 5.98
CA TRP A 19 -0.08 14.33 7.17
C TRP A 19 1.01 15.39 7.41
N GLN A 20 2.28 15.05 7.23
CA GLN A 20 3.38 16.02 7.36
C GLN A 20 3.24 17.15 6.34
N GLU A 21 2.94 16.85 5.08
CA GLU A 21 2.68 17.84 4.03
C GLU A 21 1.45 18.70 4.34
N TYR A 22 0.37 18.09 4.83
CA TYR A 22 -0.81 18.80 5.32
C TYR A 22 -0.45 19.75 6.46
N LYS A 23 0.33 19.30 7.44
CA LYS A 23 0.68 20.09 8.63
C LYS A 23 1.60 21.26 8.31
N GLN A 24 2.46 21.13 7.30
CA GLN A 24 3.28 22.24 6.80
C GLN A 24 2.44 23.38 6.24
N ASN A 25 1.36 23.05 5.51
CA ASN A 25 0.45 24.04 4.94
C ASN A 25 -0.60 24.55 5.94
N TYR A 26 -0.94 23.74 6.94
CA TYR A 26 -1.94 24.05 7.96
C TYR A 26 -1.38 23.79 9.36
N PRO A 27 -0.56 24.72 9.92
CA PRO A 27 0.06 24.56 11.23
C PRO A 27 -0.93 24.32 12.38
N ASP A 28 -2.14 24.90 12.30
CA ASP A 28 -3.23 24.70 13.27
C ASP A 28 -4.18 23.55 12.91
N GLY A 29 -3.89 22.83 11.82
CA GLY A 29 -4.70 21.71 11.34
C GLY A 29 -4.69 20.48 12.26
N TYR A 30 -5.38 19.43 11.83
CA TYR A 30 -5.48 18.17 12.56
C TYR A 30 -4.11 17.56 12.90
N GLN A 31 -4.00 17.02 14.11
CA GLN A 31 -2.88 16.18 14.51
C GLN A 31 -3.00 14.78 13.89
N TYR A 32 -1.90 14.03 13.88
CA TYR A 32 -1.79 12.77 13.14
C TYR A 32 -2.93 11.78 13.43
N SER A 33 -3.27 11.56 14.71
CA SER A 33 -4.34 10.62 15.09
C SER A 33 -5.69 11.02 14.50
N GLN A 34 -6.10 12.29 14.66
CA GLN A 34 -7.38 12.77 14.13
C GLN A 34 -7.41 12.76 12.60
N PHE A 35 -6.28 13.06 11.96
CA PHE A 35 -6.15 13.00 10.50
C PHE A 35 -6.39 11.57 9.98
N CYS A 36 -5.76 10.57 10.61
CA CYS A 36 -5.96 9.16 10.29
C CYS A 36 -7.41 8.73 10.53
N ASP A 37 -8.01 9.12 11.66
CA ASP A 37 -9.40 8.77 11.97
C ASP A 37 -10.39 9.32 10.94
N LEU A 38 -10.22 10.57 10.53
CA LEU A 38 -11.06 11.19 9.50
C LEU A 38 -10.90 10.50 8.14
N TYR A 39 -9.66 10.14 7.78
CA TYR A 39 -9.40 9.38 6.56
C TYR A 39 -10.06 8.00 6.59
N HIS A 40 -9.91 7.24 7.67
CA HIS A 40 -10.51 5.91 7.81
C HIS A 40 -12.03 5.95 7.80
N ARG A 41 -12.65 6.92 8.48
CA ARG A 41 -14.11 7.13 8.43
C ARG A 41 -14.59 7.38 7.01
N TRP A 42 -13.88 8.23 6.26
CA TRP A 42 -14.21 8.49 4.85
C TRP A 42 -13.99 7.25 3.97
N CYS A 43 -12.92 6.48 4.18
CA CYS A 43 -12.72 5.22 3.46
C CYS A 43 -13.86 4.23 3.71
N GLY A 44 -14.44 4.21 4.92
CA GLY A 44 -15.61 3.40 5.25
C GLY A 44 -16.90 3.81 4.53
N THR A 45 -16.96 5.01 3.92
CA THR A 45 -18.09 5.43 3.09
C THR A 45 -17.90 5.10 1.61
N LEU A 46 -16.72 4.60 1.21
CA LEU A 46 -16.49 4.17 -0.16
C LEU A 46 -17.17 2.83 -0.39
N ASP A 47 -17.95 2.74 -1.47
CA ASP A 47 -18.61 1.50 -1.86
C ASP A 47 -17.60 0.59 -2.58
N ILE A 48 -16.83 -0.18 -1.82
CA ILE A 48 -15.79 -1.07 -2.36
C ILE A 48 -16.39 -2.47 -2.53
N THR A 49 -17.24 -2.66 -3.54
CA THR A 49 -17.74 -4.01 -3.86
C THR A 49 -16.78 -4.73 -4.79
N MET A 50 -15.96 -5.63 -4.25
CA MET A 50 -15.37 -6.72 -5.04
C MET A 50 -15.52 -8.05 -4.30
N ARG A 51 -16.77 -8.46 -4.08
CA ARG A 51 -17.08 -9.74 -3.44
C ARG A 51 -17.02 -10.83 -4.50
N GLN A 52 -15.87 -11.48 -4.61
CA GLN A 52 -15.72 -12.66 -5.45
C GLN A 52 -15.85 -13.90 -4.56
N THR A 53 -16.84 -14.74 -4.84
CA THR A 53 -17.02 -16.03 -4.17
C THR A 53 -16.09 -17.05 -4.82
N TYR A 54 -15.15 -17.59 -4.03
CA TYR A 54 -14.25 -18.64 -4.46
C TYR A 54 -14.40 -19.85 -3.55
N ARG A 55 -14.35 -21.04 -4.16
CA ARG A 55 -14.26 -22.28 -3.42
C ARG A 55 -12.79 -22.50 -3.04
N ALA A 56 -12.55 -22.71 -1.75
CA ALA A 56 -11.20 -22.97 -1.23
C ALA A 56 -10.50 -24.08 -2.02
N GLY A 57 -9.29 -23.79 -2.52
CA GLY A 57 -8.45 -24.74 -3.26
C GLY A 57 -8.62 -24.69 -4.77
N GLU A 58 -9.55 -23.90 -5.29
CA GLU A 58 -9.87 -23.86 -6.73
C GLU A 58 -9.03 -22.82 -7.48
N LYS A 59 -8.55 -21.77 -6.80
CA LYS A 59 -7.80 -20.69 -7.45
C LYS A 59 -6.51 -20.32 -6.71
N LEU A 60 -5.47 -20.04 -7.50
CA LEU A 60 -4.23 -19.44 -7.03
C LEU A 60 -4.30 -17.93 -7.22
N PHE A 61 -4.18 -17.18 -6.13
CA PHE A 61 -4.02 -15.73 -6.18
C PHE A 61 -2.54 -15.42 -6.18
N ILE A 62 -2.09 -14.61 -7.14
CA ILE A 62 -0.70 -14.17 -7.25
C ILE A 62 -0.68 -12.65 -7.19
N ASP A 63 0.13 -12.10 -6.28
CA ASP A 63 0.44 -10.68 -6.23
C ASP A 63 1.89 -10.43 -6.60
N TYR A 64 2.13 -9.31 -7.29
CA TYR A 64 3.47 -8.88 -7.71
C TYR A 64 3.84 -7.62 -6.92
N ALA A 65 4.92 -7.72 -6.13
CA ALA A 65 5.34 -6.63 -5.24
C ALA A 65 5.70 -5.32 -5.98
N GLY A 66 6.01 -5.40 -7.28
CA GLY A 66 6.33 -4.24 -8.10
C GLY A 66 7.68 -3.58 -7.83
N GLN A 67 8.38 -3.97 -6.76
CA GLN A 67 9.75 -3.54 -6.44
C GLN A 67 10.71 -4.72 -6.60
N THR A 68 11.89 -4.46 -7.16
CA THR A 68 12.97 -5.44 -7.20
C THR A 68 13.78 -5.42 -5.91
N VAL A 69 14.36 -6.57 -5.56
CA VAL A 69 15.31 -6.69 -4.45
C VAL A 69 16.65 -7.22 -4.93
N PRO A 70 17.78 -6.75 -4.36
CA PRO A 70 19.09 -7.28 -4.69
C PRO A 70 19.27 -8.69 -4.12
N VAL A 71 19.73 -9.62 -4.95
CA VAL A 71 20.17 -10.97 -4.58
C VAL A 71 21.65 -11.06 -4.88
N VAL A 72 22.44 -11.43 -3.87
CA VAL A 72 23.89 -11.53 -3.97
C VAL A 72 24.28 -12.98 -4.20
N ASP A 73 25.01 -13.25 -5.28
CA ASP A 73 25.66 -14.54 -5.49
C ASP A 73 26.77 -14.71 -4.43
N ARG A 74 26.66 -15.76 -3.62
CA ARG A 74 27.56 -15.97 -2.48
C ARG A 74 28.97 -16.38 -2.90
N ILE A 75 29.15 -16.90 -4.11
CA ILE A 75 30.43 -17.38 -4.64
C ILE A 75 31.13 -16.25 -5.41
N THR A 76 30.39 -15.52 -6.25
CA THR A 76 30.98 -14.51 -7.15
C THR A 76 30.87 -13.08 -6.64
N GLY A 77 29.96 -12.81 -5.69
CA GLY A 77 29.65 -11.46 -5.22
C GLY A 77 28.78 -10.64 -6.20
N GLU A 78 28.34 -11.22 -7.31
CA GLU A 78 27.50 -10.56 -8.30
C GLU A 78 26.13 -10.19 -7.69
N ILE A 79 25.62 -8.99 -7.99
CA ILE A 79 24.29 -8.54 -7.54
C ILE A 79 23.30 -8.64 -8.70
N ARG A 80 22.22 -9.39 -8.50
CA ARG A 80 21.10 -9.51 -9.45
C ARG A 80 19.83 -8.93 -8.85
N GLN A 81 19.06 -8.19 -9.64
CA GLN A 81 17.77 -7.66 -9.22
C GLN A 81 16.69 -8.73 -9.42
N ALA A 82 16.06 -9.17 -8.33
CA ALA A 82 15.02 -10.19 -8.35
C ALA A 82 13.62 -9.55 -8.23
N GLN A 83 12.65 -10.13 -8.94
CA GLN A 83 11.24 -9.80 -8.83
C GLN A 83 10.58 -10.67 -7.75
N ILE A 84 9.71 -10.09 -6.93
CA ILE A 84 8.99 -10.81 -5.87
C ILE A 84 7.53 -11.03 -6.28
N PHE A 85 7.11 -12.30 -6.27
CA PHE A 85 5.73 -12.72 -6.41
C PHE A 85 5.31 -13.47 -5.15
N VAL A 86 4.10 -13.20 -4.66
CA VAL A 86 3.51 -13.88 -3.50
C VAL A 86 2.26 -14.59 -3.96
N ALA A 87 2.10 -15.86 -3.61
CA ALA A 87 0.93 -16.63 -4.00
C ALA A 87 0.25 -17.30 -2.82
N VAL A 88 -1.09 -17.32 -2.83
CA VAL A 88 -1.91 -18.03 -1.85
C VAL A 88 -2.99 -18.84 -2.56
N LEU A 89 -3.30 -20.00 -2.02
CA LEU A 89 -4.40 -20.83 -2.50
C LEU A 89 -5.69 -20.40 -1.78
N GLY A 90 -6.76 -20.15 -2.54
CA GLY A 90 -8.07 -19.81 -1.97
C GLY A 90 -9.23 -20.38 -2.75
#